data_AF-A0A2M7WKS6-F1
#
_entry.id   AF-A0A2M7WKS6-F1
#
_cell.length_a   1.000
_cell.length_b   1.000
_cell.length_c   1.000
_cell.angle_alpha   90.00
_cell.angle_beta   90.00
_cell.angle_gamma   90.00
#
_symmetry.space_group_name_H-M   'P 1'
#
loop_
_entity.id
_entity.type
_entity.pdbx_description
1 polymer ?
#
loop_
_entity_poly.entity_id
_entity_poly.type
_entity_poly.pdbx_seq_one_letter_code
_entity_poly.pdbx_strand_id
1 'polypeptide(L)'
;WLTPRLGNTYSGASPIGLTSTLDIAKPGQKILVVSYGSGAGSDGFIFTVTKRIDEVRDIAKHTVWYLDENKTYLDYGTYAKFRGKIRKND
;
A
#
# COMPACT_ATOMS: atom_id res chain seq x y z
N TRP A 1 7.49 2.38 5.46
CA TRP A 1 6.63 2.36 6.68
C TRP A 1 5.25 2.89 6.30
N LEU A 2 4.31 1.99 5.94
CA LEU A 2 3.04 2.38 5.30
C LEU A 2 1.83 2.21 6.23
N THR A 3 1.63 1.02 6.81
CA THR A 3 0.42 0.67 7.59
C THR A 3 0.09 1.66 8.70
N PRO A 4 1.04 2.17 9.50
CA PRO A 4 0.70 3.12 10.57
C PRO A 4 0.21 4.49 10.08
N ARG A 5 0.31 4.76 8.77
CA ARG A 5 -0.12 6.01 8.13
C ARG A 5 -1.31 5.81 7.19
N LEU A 6 -1.40 4.65 6.53
CA LEU A 6 -2.43 4.31 5.55
C LEU A 6 -3.60 3.50 6.15
N GLY A 7 -3.34 2.74 7.21
CA GLY A 7 -4.23 1.70 7.70
C GLY A 7 -4.12 0.39 6.90
N ASN A 8 -5.06 -0.53 7.16
CA ASN A 8 -5.13 -1.83 6.51
C ASN A 8 -5.97 -1.74 5.21
N THR A 9 -5.32 -1.89 4.07
CA THR A 9 -5.95 -1.91 2.74
C THR A 9 -6.33 -3.31 2.25
N TYR A 10 -6.45 -4.29 3.17
CA TYR A 10 -6.85 -5.67 2.88
C TYR A 10 -5.93 -6.28 1.81
N SER A 11 -6.50 -6.77 0.70
CA SER A 11 -5.76 -7.38 -0.40
C SER A 11 -4.73 -6.44 -1.04
N GLY A 12 -4.87 -5.11 -0.85
CA GLY A 12 -3.88 -4.14 -1.29
C GLY A 12 -2.66 -4.01 -0.38
N ALA A 13 -2.67 -4.57 0.84
CA ALA A 13 -1.61 -4.36 1.82
C ALA A 13 -0.25 -4.91 1.35
N SER A 14 -0.20 -6.18 0.92
CA SER A 14 1.04 -6.79 0.43
C SER A 14 1.52 -6.16 -0.88
N PRO A 15 0.67 -5.90 -1.90
CA PRO A 15 1.07 -5.17 -3.10
C PRO A 15 1.65 -3.78 -2.83
N ILE A 16 1.00 -2.95 -2.00
CA ILE A 16 1.48 -1.60 -1.67
C ILE A 16 2.80 -1.66 -0.86
N GLY A 17 2.94 -2.67 0.01
CA GLY A 17 4.21 -2.96 0.68
C GLY A 17 5.34 -3.28 -0.32
N LEU A 18 5.04 -4.06 -1.36
CA LEU A 18 5.99 -4.38 -2.42
C LEU A 18 6.37 -3.13 -3.24
N THR A 19 5.42 -2.27 -3.64
CA THR A 19 5.75 -1.04 -4.39
C THR A 19 6.67 -0.12 -3.59
N SER A 20 6.38 0.10 -2.30
CA SER A 20 7.25 0.91 -1.44
C SER A 20 8.64 0.30 -1.23
N THR A 21 8.77 -1.02 -1.36
CA THR A 21 10.07 -1.70 -1.32
C THR A 21 10.83 -1.50 -2.63
N LEU A 22 10.15 -1.60 -3.77
CA LEU A 22 10.72 -1.38 -5.10
C LEU A 22 11.21 0.07 -5.31
N ASP A 23 10.55 1.04 -4.68
CA ASP A 23 10.94 2.46 -4.67
C ASP A 23 12.35 2.71 -4.08
N ILE A 24 12.89 1.79 -3.28
CA ILE A 24 14.21 1.93 -2.65
C ILE A 24 15.15 0.74 -2.92
N ALA A 25 14.70 -0.23 -3.69
CA ALA A 25 15.45 -1.45 -3.97
C ALA A 25 16.73 -1.18 -4.77
N LYS A 26 17.62 -2.16 -4.89
CA LYS A 26 18.80 -2.09 -5.76
C LYS A 26 18.87 -3.34 -6.63
N PRO A 27 19.46 -3.26 -7.84
CA PRO A 27 19.66 -4.42 -8.69
C PRO A 27 20.32 -5.58 -7.92
N GLY A 28 19.82 -6.80 -8.13
CA GLY A 28 20.32 -8.03 -7.50
C GLY A 28 19.75 -8.32 -6.10
N GLN A 29 19.08 -7.36 -5.44
CA GLN A 29 18.42 -7.64 -4.16
C GLN A 29 17.27 -8.64 -4.32
N LYS A 30 17.02 -9.41 -3.26
CA LYS A 30 15.87 -10.32 -3.17
C LYS A 30 14.82 -9.74 -2.23
N ILE A 31 13.55 -9.88 -2.62
CA ILE A 31 12.39 -9.41 -1.85
C ILE A 31 11.47 -10.61 -1.63
N LEU A 32 11.20 -10.95 -0.36
CA LEU A 32 10.18 -11.93 0.01
C LEU A 32 8.89 -11.18 0.32
N VAL A 33 7.80 -11.56 -0.34
CA VAL A 33 6.45 -11.07 -0.05
C VAL A 33 5.59 -12.25 0.38
N VAL A 34 4.89 -12.09 1.50
CA VAL A 34 3.93 -13.07 2.01
C VAL A 34 2.60 -12.36 2.26
N SER A 35 1.54 -12.84 1.62
CA SER A 35 0.17 -12.34 1.80
C SER A 35 -0.57 -13.14 2.86
N TYR A 36 -1.71 -12.63 3.32
CA TYR A 36 -2.65 -13.41 4.13
C TYR A 36 -4.08 -12.98 3.84
N GLY A 37 -4.97 -13.97 3.67
CA GLY A 37 -6.41 -13.80 3.59
C GLY A 37 -7.13 -14.69 4.60
N SER A 38 -8.08 -14.11 5.35
CA SER A 38 -8.88 -14.83 6.33
C SER A 38 -9.80 -15.88 5.68
N GLY A 39 -9.91 -17.06 6.27
CA GLY A 39 -10.65 -18.20 5.71
C GLY A 39 -10.02 -19.59 5.88
N ALA A 40 -8.73 -19.85 5.63
CA ALA A 40 -7.59 -18.96 5.40
C ALA A 40 -6.63 -19.46 4.31
N GLY A 41 -5.84 -18.54 3.76
CA GLY A 41 -4.80 -18.81 2.77
C GLY A 41 -3.69 -17.77 2.80
N SER A 42 -2.53 -18.13 2.25
CA SER A 42 -1.34 -17.28 2.18
C SER A 42 -0.56 -17.62 0.92
N ASP A 43 -0.09 -16.58 0.22
CA ASP A 43 0.75 -16.71 -0.97
C ASP A 43 2.14 -16.16 -0.66
N GLY A 44 3.18 -16.92 -1.03
CA GLY A 44 4.58 -16.55 -0.87
C GLY A 44 5.26 -16.34 -2.21
N PHE A 45 5.97 -15.21 -2.37
CA PHE A 45 6.72 -14.87 -3.57
C PHE A 45 8.14 -14.42 -3.23
N ILE A 46 9.12 -14.85 -4.03
CA ILE A 46 10.48 -14.32 -3.99
C ILE A 46 10.75 -13.60 -5.31
N PHE A 47 11.00 -12.30 -5.23
CA PHE A 47 11.42 -11.48 -6.36
C PHE A 47 12.94 -11.29 -6.34
N THR A 48 13.55 -11.26 -7.52
CA THR A 48 14.93 -10.78 -7.69
C THR A 48 14.89 -9.50 -8.52
N VAL A 49 15.40 -8.41 -7.95
CA VAL A 49 15.35 -7.08 -8.57
C VAL A 49 16.33 -7.03 -9.75
N THR A 50 15.85 -6.61 -10.90
CA THR A 50 16.67 -6.51 -12.13
C THR A 50 17.33 -5.13 -12.24
N LYS A 51 18.30 -4.99 -13.14
CA LYS A 51 18.97 -3.70 -13.42
C LYS A 51 18.01 -2.63 -13.96
N ARG A 52 16.93 -3.05 -14.63
CA ARG A 52 15.89 -2.15 -15.16
C ARG A 52 15.21 -1.31 -14.07
N ILE A 53 15.33 -1.67 -12.79
CA ILE A 53 14.74 -0.88 -11.69
C ILE A 53 15.23 0.58 -11.70
N ASP A 54 16.49 0.82 -12.05
CA ASP A 54 17.09 2.16 -12.06
C ASP A 54 16.56 3.01 -13.23
N GLU A 55 16.02 2.38 -14.28
CA GLU A 55 15.44 3.06 -15.44
C GLU A 55 13.98 3.44 -15.22
N VAL A 56 13.24 2.67 -14.40
CA VAL A 56 11.78 2.76 -14.32
C VAL A 56 11.23 3.24 -13.00
N ARG A 57 12.05 3.30 -11.94
CA ARG A 57 11.56 3.74 -10.62
C ARG A 57 11.02 5.16 -10.66
N ASP A 58 11.74 6.07 -11.30
CA ASP A 58 11.49 7.50 -11.18
C ASP A 58 10.62 8.07 -12.31
N ILE A 59 10.11 7.21 -13.21
CA ILE A 59 9.11 7.62 -14.23
C ILE A 59 7.70 7.72 -13.65
N ALA A 60 7.51 7.33 -12.39
CA ALA A 60 6.28 7.49 -11.61
C ALA A 60 6.61 8.06 -10.22
N LYS A 61 5.60 8.61 -9.53
CA LYS A 61 5.74 9.04 -8.15
C LYS A 61 5.92 7.81 -7.24
N HIS A 62 6.85 7.90 -6.29
CA HIS A 62 7.07 6.87 -5.29
C HIS A 62 5.82 6.67 -4.43
N THR A 63 5.63 5.45 -3.92
CA THR A 63 4.48 5.05 -3.10
C THR A 63 4.21 6.04 -1.97
N VAL A 64 5.26 6.46 -1.24
CA VAL A 64 5.14 7.35 -0.08
C VAL A 64 4.63 8.75 -0.46
N TRP A 65 4.92 9.23 -1.67
CA TRP A 65 4.43 10.52 -2.15
C TRP A 65 2.90 10.60 -2.10
N TYR A 66 2.20 9.52 -2.45
CA TYR A 66 0.73 9.45 -2.39
C TYR A 66 0.16 9.45 -0.96
N LEU A 67 0.95 9.12 0.06
CA LEU A 67 0.52 9.24 1.47
C LEU A 67 0.75 10.64 2.04
N ASP A 68 1.71 11.37 1.48
CA ASP A 68 2.10 12.70 1.94
C ASP A 68 1.28 13.79 1.25
N GLU A 69 1.06 13.63 -0.06
CA GLU A 69 0.41 14.62 -0.91
C GLU A 69 -1.12 14.58 -0.79
N ASN A 70 -1.76 15.75 -0.87
CA ASN A 70 -3.23 15.90 -0.95
C ASN A 70 -4.06 15.23 0.16
N LYS A 71 -3.47 14.93 1.33
CA LYS A 71 -4.23 14.40 2.46
C LYS A 71 -5.14 15.47 3.08
N THR A 72 -6.40 15.12 3.31
CA THR A 72 -7.35 15.94 4.06
C THR A 72 -7.73 15.23 5.35
N TYR A 73 -7.45 15.86 6.49
CA TYR A 73 -7.88 15.35 7.79
C TYR A 73 -9.37 15.58 7.98
N LEU A 74 -10.06 14.57 8.49
CA LEU A 74 -11.50 14.60 8.73
C LEU A 74 -11.77 14.32 10.21
N ASP A 75 -12.78 14.99 10.76
CA ASP A 75 -13.38 14.56 12.01
C ASP A 75 -14.17 13.25 11.82
N TYR A 76 -14.52 12.59 12.93
CA TYR A 76 -15.21 11.31 12.89
C TYR A 76 -16.62 11.39 12.29
N GLY A 77 -17.34 12.50 12.50
CA GLY A 77 -18.68 12.72 11.95
C GLY A 77 -18.64 12.81 10.42
N THR A 78 -17.69 13.57 9.88
CA THR A 78 -17.46 13.67 8.44
C THR A 78 -17.02 12.33 7.85
N TYR A 79 -16.12 11.60 8.51
CA TYR A 79 -15.74 10.23 8.13
C TYR A 79 -16.95 9.28 8.10
N ALA A 80 -17.75 9.25 9.16
CA ALA A 80 -18.91 8.36 9.28
C ALA A 80 -19.96 8.67 8.20
N LYS A 81 -20.15 9.96 7.87
CA LYS A 81 -20.98 10.41 6.73
C LYS A 81 -20.45 9.85 5.41
N PHE A 82 -19.16 10.05 5.10
CA PHE A 82 -18.56 9.58 3.84
C PHE A 82 -18.57 8.06 3.70
N ARG A 83 -18.43 7.32 4.81
CA ARG A 83 -18.46 5.85 4.82
C ARG A 83 -19.86 5.24 4.93
N GLY A 84 -20.92 6.06 4.94
CA GLY A 84 -22.29 5.57 5.03
C GLY A 84 -22.61 4.87 6.36
N LYS A 85 -21.90 5.23 7.44
CA LYS A 85 -22.06 4.62 8.77
C LYS A 85 -23.20 5.21 9.60
N ILE A 86 -23.85 6.27 9.12
CA ILE A 86 -24.95 6.95 9.82
C ILE A 86 -26.26 6.34 9.33
N ARG A 87 -27.03 5.73 10.24
CA ARG A 87 -28.41 5.31 9.97
C ARG A 87 -29.25 6.55 9.74
N LYS A 88 -29.81 6.68 8.54
CA LYS A 88 -30.73 7.75 8.18
C LYS A 88 -32.16 7.23 8.36
N ASN A 89 -33.10 8.13 8.58
CA ASN A 89 -34.50 7.79 8.41
C ASN A 89 -34.76 7.55 6.92
N ASP A 90 -35.72 6.68 6.62
CA ASP A 90 -36.25 6.51 5.27
C ASP A 90 -36.98 7.78 4.80
#